data_AF-A0A962XJ83-F1
#
_entry.id   AF-A0A962XJ83-F1
#
_cell.length_a   1.000
_cell.length_b   1.000
_cell.length_c   1.000
_cell.angle_alpha   90.00
_cell.angle_beta   90.00
_cell.angle_gamma   90.00
#
_symmetry.space_group_name_H-M   'P 1'
#
loop_
_entity.id
_entity.type
_entity.pdbx_description
1 polymer ?
#
loop_
_entity_poly.entity_id
_entity_poly.type
_entity_poly.pdbx_seq_one_letter_code
_entity_poly.pdbx_strand_id
1 'polypeptide(L)'
;MARRGAALQFPEHSDVSYRAGARMGAGIVECDVTFTSDGELVCRYSECGLHTTTNIVAAPLNNKCTVPWTGPADASPAPQCCTSDLTLAEYKTLEAKMDASNPTATTPEEVKLVAVRPLAQDRIRISPLPDSSSLA
;
A
#
# COMPACT_ATOMS: atom_id res chain seq x y z
N MET A 1 -16.34 -4.82 -11.35
CA MET A 1 -14.99 -4.26 -11.08
C MET A 1 -14.73 -4.36 -9.58
N ALA A 2 -13.57 -4.88 -9.18
CA ALA A 2 -13.09 -4.93 -7.80
C ALA A 2 -12.15 -3.75 -7.55
N ARG A 3 -12.67 -2.71 -6.89
CA ARG A 3 -11.94 -1.49 -6.56
C ARG A 3 -10.93 -1.82 -5.46
N ARG A 4 -9.62 -1.68 -5.76
CA ARG A 4 -8.51 -2.06 -4.88
C ARG A 4 -8.54 -3.51 -4.41
N GLY A 5 -9.19 -4.38 -5.19
CA GLY A 5 -9.51 -5.76 -4.83
C GLY A 5 -10.78 -5.90 -3.98
N ALA A 6 -10.70 -6.66 -2.90
CA ALA A 6 -11.75 -6.94 -1.92
C ALA A 6 -11.56 -6.09 -0.65
N ALA A 7 -11.41 -4.77 -0.83
CA ALA A 7 -10.89 -3.85 0.17
C ALA A 7 -11.72 -3.71 1.47
N LEU A 8 -12.97 -4.21 1.49
CA LEU A 8 -13.77 -4.24 2.72
C LEU A 8 -13.46 -5.45 3.61
N GLN A 9 -12.83 -6.49 3.07
CA GLN A 9 -12.49 -7.72 3.81
C GLN A 9 -10.97 -7.90 3.98
N PHE A 10 -10.18 -7.26 3.11
CA PHE A 10 -8.73 -7.42 3.07
C PHE A 10 -8.04 -6.07 2.86
N PRO A 11 -6.77 -5.91 3.28
CA PRO A 11 -6.02 -4.67 3.07
C PRO A 11 -6.04 -4.25 1.61
N GLU A 12 -6.40 -3.00 1.34
CA GLU A 12 -6.48 -2.49 -0.03
C GLU A 12 -5.16 -2.66 -0.78
N HIS A 13 -5.24 -2.95 -2.09
CA HIS A 13 -4.07 -3.18 -2.95
C HIS A 13 -3.05 -4.23 -2.43
N SER A 14 -3.49 -5.15 -1.58
CA SER A 14 -2.70 -6.34 -1.20
C SER A 14 -2.92 -7.49 -2.18
N ASP A 15 -1.99 -8.45 -2.20
CA ASP A 15 -2.11 -9.65 -3.03
C ASP A 15 -3.40 -10.43 -2.70
N VAL A 16 -3.72 -10.53 -1.42
CA VAL A 16 -4.89 -11.25 -0.92
C VAL A 16 -6.17 -10.52 -1.30
N SER A 17 -6.18 -9.19 -1.27
CA SER A 17 -7.33 -8.39 -1.70
C SER A 17 -7.61 -8.57 -3.19
N TYR A 18 -6.57 -8.56 -4.03
CA TYR A 18 -6.72 -8.81 -5.46
C TYR A 18 -7.18 -10.22 -5.77
N ARG A 19 -6.54 -11.23 -5.16
CA ARG A 19 -6.93 -12.64 -5.31
C ARG A 19 -8.38 -12.87 -4.86
N ALA A 20 -8.79 -12.26 -3.74
CA ALA A 20 -10.17 -12.34 -3.26
C ALA A 20 -11.13 -11.66 -4.24
N GLY A 21 -10.83 -10.45 -4.71
CA GLY A 21 -11.65 -9.75 -5.70
C GLY A 21 -11.88 -10.57 -6.97
N ALA A 22 -10.81 -11.16 -7.52
CA ALA A 22 -10.90 -12.04 -8.68
C ALA A 22 -11.73 -13.30 -8.40
N ARG A 23 -11.51 -13.96 -7.25
CA ARG A 23 -12.27 -15.16 -6.84
C ARG A 23 -13.76 -14.90 -6.59
N MET A 24 -14.11 -13.68 -6.19
CA MET A 24 -15.50 -13.24 -6.03
C MET A 24 -16.18 -12.89 -7.37
N GLY A 25 -15.51 -13.10 -8.51
CA GLY A 25 -16.10 -12.93 -9.84
C GLY A 25 -15.93 -11.54 -10.44
N ALA A 26 -15.01 -10.72 -9.92
CA ALA A 26 -14.72 -9.43 -10.55
C ALA A 26 -14.03 -9.62 -11.92
N GLY A 27 -14.68 -9.18 -12.99
CA GLY A 27 -14.09 -9.20 -14.34
C GLY A 27 -12.95 -8.21 -14.56
N ILE A 28 -12.77 -7.24 -13.65
CA ILE A 28 -11.66 -6.27 -13.64
C ILE A 28 -11.26 -6.05 -12.19
N VAL A 29 -9.97 -6.09 -11.89
CA VAL A 29 -9.37 -5.71 -10.60
C VAL A 29 -8.60 -4.41 -10.80
N GLU A 30 -8.98 -3.37 -10.07
CA GLU A 30 -8.44 -2.01 -10.25
C GLU A 30 -7.22 -1.76 -9.34
N CYS A 31 -6.29 -0.95 -9.84
CA CYS A 31 -5.06 -0.53 -9.17
C CYS A 31 -4.83 0.98 -9.38
N ASP A 32 -5.08 1.76 -8.32
CA ASP A 32 -4.58 3.12 -8.13
C ASP A 32 -3.04 3.08 -8.17
N VAL A 33 -2.40 4.06 -8.80
CA VAL A 33 -0.96 4.01 -9.11
C VAL A 33 -0.23 5.20 -8.51
N THR A 34 0.93 4.95 -7.91
CA THR A 34 1.88 6.00 -7.53
C THR A 34 3.34 5.61 -7.79
N PHE A 35 4.27 6.54 -7.54
CA PHE A 35 5.70 6.40 -7.80
C PHE A 35 6.50 6.20 -6.51
N THR A 36 7.49 5.33 -6.61
CA THR A 36 8.59 5.19 -5.63
C THR A 36 9.71 6.19 -5.94
N SER A 37 10.65 6.36 -5.00
CA SER A 37 11.77 7.30 -5.13
C SER A 37 12.71 6.98 -6.30
N ASP A 38 12.80 5.71 -6.69
CA ASP A 38 13.53 5.21 -7.84
C ASP A 38 12.67 5.15 -9.13
N GLY A 39 11.49 5.77 -9.13
CA GLY A 39 10.65 5.98 -10.31
C GLY A 39 9.80 4.78 -10.73
N GLU A 40 9.73 3.72 -9.91
CA GLU A 40 8.94 2.54 -10.21
C GLU A 40 7.47 2.73 -9.81
N LEU A 41 6.56 2.17 -10.62
CA LEU A 41 5.12 2.21 -10.39
C LEU A 41 4.67 1.12 -9.42
N VAL A 42 3.89 1.49 -8.41
CA VAL A 42 3.29 0.56 -7.44
C VAL A 42 1.80 0.81 -7.27
N CYS A 43 1.06 -0.27 -6.93
CA CYS A 43 -0.37 -0.19 -6.66
C CYS A 43 -0.64 0.36 -5.27
N ARG A 44 -1.19 1.58 -5.20
CA ARG A 44 -1.49 2.28 -3.96
C ARG A 44 -2.49 3.40 -4.22
N TYR A 45 -3.44 3.58 -3.30
CA TYR A 45 -4.45 4.64 -3.39
C TYR A 45 -3.88 6.05 -3.31
N SER A 46 -3.17 6.35 -2.22
CA SER A 46 -2.68 7.69 -1.91
C SER A 46 -1.17 7.71 -1.86
N GLU A 47 -0.59 8.79 -2.37
CA GLU A 47 0.86 8.99 -2.35
C GLU A 47 1.40 8.99 -0.92
N CYS A 48 0.70 9.66 0.00
CA CYS A 48 1.02 9.70 1.42
C CYS A 48 -0.06 9.00 2.26
N GLY A 49 0.36 8.35 3.34
CA GLY A 49 -0.54 7.60 4.24
C GLY A 49 -0.12 6.15 4.48
N LEU A 50 1.14 5.80 4.23
CA LEU A 50 1.62 4.42 4.50
C LEU A 50 1.52 4.06 5.99
N HIS A 51 1.55 5.03 6.90
CA HIS A 51 1.46 4.80 8.34
C HIS A 51 0.09 4.25 8.80
N THR A 52 -1.00 4.48 8.06
CA THR A 52 -2.34 3.93 8.40
C THR A 52 -2.64 2.60 7.72
N THR A 53 -1.93 2.26 6.64
CA THR A 53 -2.24 1.13 5.75
C THR A 53 -1.13 0.09 5.67
N THR A 54 0.02 0.32 6.30
CA THR A 54 1.14 -0.62 6.32
C THR A 54 1.75 -0.74 7.73
N ASN A 55 2.76 -1.61 7.86
CA ASN A 55 3.58 -1.75 9.06
C ASN A 55 4.75 -0.74 9.15
N ILE A 56 4.82 0.28 8.28
CA ILE A 56 6.00 1.18 8.16
C ILE A 56 6.44 1.82 9.48
N VAL A 57 5.50 2.14 10.37
CA VAL A 57 5.79 2.76 11.68
C VAL A 57 6.59 1.82 12.57
N ALA A 58 6.31 0.52 12.54
CA ALA A 58 7.03 -0.51 13.29
C ALA A 58 8.23 -1.10 12.52
N ALA A 59 8.44 -0.68 11.27
CA ALA A 59 9.54 -1.12 10.44
C ALA A 59 10.76 -0.19 10.62
N PRO A 60 11.98 -0.66 10.27
CA PRO A 60 13.16 0.20 10.19
C PRO A 60 13.06 1.35 9.18
N LEU A 61 11.94 1.47 8.45
CA LEU A 61 11.67 2.48 7.43
C LEU A 61 10.92 3.72 7.96
N ASN A 62 10.48 3.73 9.23
CA ASN A 62 9.79 4.89 9.81
C ASN A 62 10.62 6.19 9.72
N ASN A 63 11.94 6.09 9.83
CA ASN A 63 12.86 7.22 9.71
C ASN A 63 12.98 7.78 8.28
N LYS A 64 12.48 7.07 7.26
CA LYS A 64 12.44 7.56 5.88
C LYS A 64 11.21 8.39 5.57
N CYS A 65 10.16 8.28 6.37
CA CYS A 65 8.96 9.06 6.20
C CYS A 65 9.27 10.55 6.20
N THR A 66 8.64 11.31 5.31
CA THR A 66 8.71 12.78 5.28
C THR A 66 8.49 13.39 6.69
N VAL A 67 7.52 12.86 7.43
CA VAL A 67 7.34 13.10 8.87
C VAL A 67 7.28 11.74 9.58
N PRO A 68 8.36 11.30 10.25
CA PRO A 68 8.36 10.04 11.00
C PRO A 68 7.33 10.05 12.12
N TRP A 69 6.78 8.88 12.43
CA TRP A 69 5.98 8.70 13.64
C TRP A 69 6.90 8.74 14.86
N THR A 70 6.58 9.56 15.87
CA THR A 70 7.39 9.74 17.08
C THR A 70 6.61 9.50 18.38
N GLY A 71 5.38 9.01 18.31
CA GLY A 71 4.50 8.83 19.47
C GLY A 71 3.01 8.91 19.09
N PRO A 72 2.10 9.10 20.06
CA PRO A 72 0.65 9.15 19.86
C PRO A 72 0.25 9.97 18.63
N ALA A 73 -0.77 9.56 17.87
CA ALA A 73 -1.06 10.16 16.56
C ALA A 73 -1.61 11.61 16.65
N ASP A 74 -1.92 12.07 17.86
CA ASP A 74 -2.14 13.48 18.24
C ASP A 74 -0.82 14.26 18.40
N ALA A 75 0.34 13.62 18.22
CA ALA A 75 1.62 14.27 18.03
C ALA A 75 1.54 15.21 16.83
N SER A 76 1.95 16.46 17.07
CA SER A 76 2.05 17.48 16.04
C SER A 76 3.52 17.70 15.71
N PRO A 77 3.95 17.56 14.44
CA PRO A 77 3.13 17.24 13.27
C PRO A 77 2.70 15.77 13.21
N ALA A 78 1.54 15.52 12.60
CA ALA A 78 1.05 14.17 12.34
C ALA A 78 2.02 13.40 11.43
N PRO A 79 2.18 12.08 11.60
CA PRO A 79 3.07 11.27 10.77
C PRO A 79 2.67 11.37 9.30
N GLN A 80 3.66 11.45 8.43
CA GLN A 80 3.48 11.50 6.98
C GLN A 80 4.54 10.61 6.33
N CYS A 81 4.11 9.46 5.85
CA CYS A 81 4.93 8.50 5.16
C CYS A 81 4.40 8.37 3.72
N CYS A 82 5.22 8.77 2.75
CA CYS A 82 4.87 8.79 1.34
C CYS A 82 5.56 7.67 0.57
N THR A 83 5.00 7.29 -0.57
CA THR A 83 5.56 6.21 -1.40
C THR A 83 6.86 6.64 -2.08
N SER A 84 6.93 7.92 -2.47
CA SER A 84 8.12 8.58 -2.98
C SER A 84 9.24 8.78 -1.95
N ASP A 85 9.01 8.46 -0.66
CA ASP A 85 10.08 8.39 0.35
C ASP A 85 10.90 7.07 0.25
N LEU A 86 10.36 6.05 -0.43
CA LEU A 86 10.90 4.69 -0.44
C LEU A 86 11.32 4.25 -1.84
N THR A 87 12.38 3.46 -1.93
CA THR A 87 12.69 2.71 -3.16
C THR A 87 11.70 1.56 -3.34
N LEU A 88 11.57 1.01 -4.56
CA LEU A 88 10.76 -0.19 -4.80
C LEU A 88 11.19 -1.36 -3.91
N ALA A 89 12.49 -1.54 -3.72
CA ALA A 89 13.01 -2.62 -2.88
C ALA A 89 12.53 -2.49 -1.43
N GLU A 90 12.54 -1.28 -0.88
CA GLU A 90 12.08 -0.97 0.48
C GLU A 90 10.57 -1.08 0.60
N TYR A 91 9.83 -0.52 -0.36
CA TYR A 91 8.37 -0.61 -0.42
C TYR A 91 7.90 -2.08 -0.40
N LYS A 92 8.58 -2.96 -1.13
CA LYS A 92 8.26 -4.39 -1.14
C LYS A 92 8.47 -5.09 0.20
N THR A 93 9.25 -4.53 1.12
CA THR A 93 9.39 -5.11 2.48
C THR A 93 8.20 -4.81 3.39
N LEU A 94 7.34 -3.85 3.02
CA LEU A 94 6.19 -3.47 3.82
C LEU A 94 5.08 -4.54 3.77
N GLU A 95 4.43 -4.69 4.91
CA GLU A 95 3.22 -5.49 5.05
C GLU A 95 2.02 -4.56 5.07
N ALA A 96 1.03 -4.84 4.22
CA ALA A 96 -0.25 -4.14 4.19
C ALA A 96 -1.09 -4.53 5.41
N LYS A 97 -1.82 -3.56 5.96
CA LYS A 97 -2.86 -3.75 6.98
C LYS A 97 -4.12 -3.01 6.57
N MET A 98 -5.24 -3.32 7.24
CA MET A 98 -6.47 -2.54 7.06
C MET A 98 -6.21 -1.07 7.37
N ASP A 99 -6.81 -0.17 6.58
CA ASP A 99 -6.70 1.26 6.82
C ASP A 99 -7.29 1.59 8.19
N ALA A 100 -6.41 1.92 9.11
CA ALA A 100 -6.75 2.18 10.50
C ALA A 100 -5.62 2.97 11.16
N SER A 101 -6.01 3.86 12.06
CA SER A 101 -5.10 4.57 12.95
C SER A 101 -5.51 4.32 14.40
N ASN A 102 -4.52 4.29 15.28
CA ASN A 102 -4.73 4.25 16.72
C ASN A 102 -4.17 5.57 17.29
N PRO A 103 -5.02 6.57 17.59
CA PRO A 103 -4.54 7.88 18.01
C PRO A 103 -3.81 7.83 19.34
N THR A 104 -4.18 6.90 20.22
CA THR A 104 -3.57 6.75 21.55
C THR A 104 -2.37 5.80 21.56
N ALA A 105 -1.88 5.35 20.39
CA ALA A 105 -0.75 4.42 20.32
C ALA A 105 0.51 5.05 20.93
N THR A 106 1.08 4.39 21.93
CA THR A 106 2.34 4.80 22.56
C THR A 106 3.52 4.01 22.05
N THR A 107 3.27 2.89 21.36
CA THR A 107 4.28 2.02 20.77
C THR A 107 4.05 1.84 19.26
N PRO A 108 5.11 1.63 18.45
CA PRO A 108 4.96 1.33 17.03
C PRO A 108 4.09 0.10 16.75
N GLU A 109 4.13 -0.89 17.63
CA GLU A 109 3.36 -2.13 17.53
C GLU A 109 1.85 -1.89 17.70
N GLU A 110 1.44 -0.93 18.54
CA GLU A 110 0.04 -0.53 18.71
C GLU A 110 -0.56 0.13 17.47
N VAL A 111 0.29 0.64 16.56
CA VAL A 111 -0.13 1.15 15.25
C VAL A 111 -0.36 -0.01 14.25
N LYS A 112 0.31 -1.15 14.46
CA LYS A 112 0.22 -2.38 13.65
C LYS A 112 -1.05 -3.16 13.98
N LEU A 113 -2.23 -2.58 13.71
CA LEU A 113 -3.52 -3.26 13.87
C LEU A 113 -3.58 -4.52 12.98
N VAL A 114 -3.97 -5.63 13.59
CA VAL A 114 -3.71 -7.02 13.17
C VAL A 114 -4.42 -7.40 11.86
N ALA A 115 -3.70 -7.29 10.73
CA ALA A 115 -3.87 -8.13 9.53
C ALA A 115 -2.71 -7.83 8.57
N VAL A 116 -1.49 -8.21 8.92
CA VAL A 116 -0.32 -7.98 8.07
C VAL A 116 -0.16 -9.07 7.01
N ARG A 117 -0.26 -8.69 5.74
CA ARG A 117 0.11 -9.52 4.60
C ARG A 117 0.94 -8.71 3.60
N PRO A 118 1.78 -9.34 2.77
CA PRO A 118 2.57 -8.61 1.78
C PRO A 118 1.69 -7.71 0.91
N LEU A 119 2.18 -6.51 0.59
CA LEU A 119 1.56 -5.67 -0.44
C LEU A 119 1.52 -6.44 -1.78
N ALA A 120 0.65 -6.04 -2.71
CA ALA A 120 0.75 -6.58 -4.07
C ALA A 120 2.06 -6.09 -4.70
N GLN A 121 3.07 -6.96 -4.72
CA GLN A 121 4.45 -6.64 -5.11
C GLN A 121 4.71 -6.74 -6.63
N ASP A 122 3.70 -7.11 -7.40
CA ASP A 122 3.81 -7.23 -8.85
C ASP A 122 3.96 -5.83 -9.44
N ARG A 123 5.06 -5.59 -10.18
CA ARG A 123 5.23 -4.36 -10.96
C ARG A 123 3.98 -4.21 -11.82
N ILE A 124 3.43 -3.00 -11.85
CA ILE A 124 2.41 -2.65 -12.85
C ILE A 124 3.08 -2.78 -14.22
N ARG A 125 2.89 -3.93 -14.87
CA ARG A 125 3.29 -4.13 -16.26
C ARG A 125 2.15 -3.62 -17.11
N ILE A 126 2.29 -2.40 -17.62
CA ILE A 126 1.50 -1.96 -18.76
C ILE A 126 1.94 -2.87 -19.92
N SER A 127 1.17 -3.92 -20.17
CA SER A 127 1.38 -4.72 -21.37
C SER A 127 1.13 -3.78 -22.54
N PRO A 128 2.03 -3.69 -23.54
CA PRO A 128 1.70 -2.96 -24.75
C PRO A 128 0.38 -3.49 -25.29
N LEU A 129 -0.53 -2.59 -25.68
CA LEU A 129 -1.75 -2.98 -26.38
C LEU A 129 -1.33 -3.87 -27.56
N PRO A 130 -2.00 -5.00 -27.81
CA PRO A 130 -1.68 -5.82 -28.97
C PRO A 130 -1.74 -4.93 -30.22
N ASP A 131 -0.72 -5.00 -31.05
CA ASP A 131 -0.70 -4.29 -32.33
C ASP A 131 -1.99 -4.62 -33.10
N SER A 132 -2.59 -3.62 -33.73
CA SER A 132 -3.82 -3.76 -34.50
C SER A 132 -3.73 -4.78 -35.66
N SER A 133 -2.52 -5.24 -35.99
CA SER A 133 -2.23 -6.32 -36.93
C SER A 133 -2.46 -7.74 -36.37
N SER A 134 -2.71 -7.90 -35.07
CA SER A 134 -2.98 -9.19 -34.41
C SER A 134 -4.48 -9.51 -34.26
N LEU A 135 -5.36 -8.59 -34.67
CA LEU A 135 -6.83 -8.72 -34.58
C LEU A 135 -7.50 -9.00 -35.94
N ALA A 136 -6.72 -9.36 -36.95
CA ALA A 136 -7.18 -9.74 -38.28
C ALA A 136 -6.90 -11.23 -38.58
#